data_AF-A0A965RED5-F1
#
_entry.id   AF-A0A965RED5-F1
#
_cell.length_a   1.000
_cell.length_b   1.000
_cell.length_c   1.000
_cell.angle_alpha   90.00
_cell.angle_beta   90.00
_cell.angle_gamma   90.00
#
_symmetry.space_group_name_H-M   'P 1'
#
loop_
_entity.id
_entity.type
_entity.pdbx_description
1 polymer ?
#
loop_
_entity_poly.entity_id
_entity_poly.type
_entity_poly.pdbx_seq_one_letter_code
_entity_poly.pdbx_strand_id
1 'polypeptide(L)'
;MRRPKERDHVLANLKDLVVKEVHGAGGYGMLIGPAATQAQIEDFRGSRGIKISSRLVREYVARLIYESARYACALSQLANPDETIEVPSVGDRPARRLARQTLAEIVEPRYEELFGLIREELRRSGFEEVIAAGIVLTGGSAKMEGAIELAEEVFHVPVRLGMPVGVRGLADVTSNPIHSTGVGLLLYGRDHLVPRGSRTRAIAGNARSMVERMRDWFQGNF
;
A
#
# COMPACT_ATOMS: atom_id res chain seq x y z
N MET A 1 -29.66 14.71 2.86
CA MET A 1 -30.71 13.67 2.82
C MET A 1 -32.07 14.31 2.99
N ARG A 2 -33.10 13.89 2.22
CA ARG A 2 -34.47 14.46 2.31
C ARG A 2 -35.31 13.90 3.48
N ARG A 3 -34.75 13.03 4.34
CA ARG A 3 -35.44 12.35 5.45
C ARG A 3 -34.58 12.41 6.73
N PRO A 4 -34.96 13.20 7.76
CA PRO A 4 -34.15 13.42 8.97
C PRO A 4 -33.85 12.15 9.78
N LYS A 5 -34.84 11.25 9.92
CA LYS A 5 -34.70 10.00 10.69
C LYS A 5 -33.61 9.06 10.15
N GLU A 6 -33.45 8.99 8.83
CA GLU A 6 -32.41 8.16 8.19
C GLU A 6 -31.01 8.73 8.44
N ARG A 7 -30.86 10.06 8.41
CA ARG A 7 -29.58 10.72 8.71
C ARG A 7 -29.14 10.43 10.16
N ASP A 8 -30.05 10.57 11.11
CA ASP A 8 -29.70 10.42 12.53
C ASP A 8 -29.33 8.97 12.85
N HIS A 9 -30.01 7.99 12.23
CA HIS A 9 -29.63 6.58 12.31
C HIS A 9 -28.21 6.33 11.74
N VAL A 10 -27.84 6.96 10.64
CA VAL A 10 -26.49 6.81 10.05
C VAL A 10 -25.42 7.39 10.94
N LEU A 11 -25.64 8.60 11.47
CA LEU A 11 -24.69 9.27 12.35
C LEU A 11 -24.45 8.48 13.65
N ALA A 12 -25.48 7.78 14.14
CA ALA A 12 -25.39 6.89 15.29
C ALA A 12 -24.62 5.58 15.01
N ASN A 13 -24.55 5.15 13.74
CA ASN A 13 -23.97 3.88 13.31
C ASN A 13 -22.76 4.03 12.37
N LEU A 14 -22.07 5.17 12.36
CA LEU A 14 -20.93 5.43 11.46
C LEU A 14 -19.79 4.40 11.59
N LYS A 15 -19.58 3.85 12.79
CA LYS A 15 -18.63 2.77 13.04
C LYS A 15 -18.93 1.51 12.22
N ASP A 16 -20.20 1.29 11.84
CA ASP A 16 -20.66 0.09 11.16
C ASP A 16 -21.01 0.34 9.68
N LEU A 17 -20.98 1.60 9.19
CA LEU A 17 -21.45 1.99 7.85
C LEU A 17 -20.40 2.71 7.00
N VAL A 18 -20.23 2.34 5.72
CA VAL A 18 -19.35 3.09 4.81
C VAL A 18 -20.19 4.17 4.19
N VAL A 19 -19.80 5.41 4.40
CA VAL A 19 -20.53 6.58 3.96
C VAL A 19 -19.58 7.52 3.25
N LYS A 20 -20.12 8.22 2.25
CA LYS A 20 -19.41 9.26 1.52
C LYS A 20 -20.21 10.54 1.48
N GLU A 21 -19.50 11.64 1.31
CA GLU A 21 -20.13 12.93 1.08
C GLU A 21 -20.79 12.98 -0.32
N VAL A 22 -21.95 13.63 -0.42
CA VAL A 22 -22.77 13.72 -1.63
C VAL A 22 -22.06 14.47 -2.77
N HIS A 23 -21.17 15.42 -2.46
CA HIS A 23 -20.52 16.31 -3.43
C HIS A 23 -19.04 16.01 -3.71
N GLY A 24 -18.48 14.94 -3.14
CA GLY A 24 -17.13 14.49 -3.50
C GLY A 24 -17.15 13.77 -4.86
N ALA A 25 -16.89 14.49 -5.96
CA ALA A 25 -16.73 13.90 -7.29
C ALA A 25 -15.31 13.29 -7.46
N GLY A 26 -15.19 12.24 -8.28
CA GLY A 26 -13.89 11.74 -8.76
C GLY A 26 -13.10 10.80 -7.83
N GLY A 27 -13.71 10.18 -6.83
CA GLY A 27 -13.00 9.25 -5.93
C GLY A 27 -12.27 9.92 -4.74
N TYR A 28 -12.30 11.25 -4.67
CA TYR A 28 -11.72 12.06 -3.57
C TYR A 28 -12.70 12.38 -2.44
N GLY A 29 -13.93 11.86 -2.49
CA GLY A 29 -14.88 12.03 -1.39
C GLY A 29 -14.44 11.22 -0.16
N MET A 30 -14.35 11.87 1.00
CA MET A 30 -13.98 11.23 2.27
C MET A 30 -14.90 10.02 2.54
N LEU A 31 -14.30 8.84 2.59
CA LEU A 31 -14.98 7.58 2.93
C LEU A 31 -14.79 7.33 4.43
N ILE A 32 -15.87 7.44 5.21
CA ILE A 32 -15.87 7.04 6.62
C ILE A 32 -16.37 5.61 6.71
N GLY A 33 -15.61 4.76 7.38
CA GLY A 33 -15.91 3.34 7.60
C GLY A 33 -15.44 2.87 8.99
N PRO A 34 -15.37 1.55 9.26
CA PRO A 34 -15.11 1.02 10.61
C PRO A 34 -13.70 1.27 11.09
N ALA A 35 -12.78 1.48 10.14
CA ALA A 35 -11.40 1.81 10.40
C ALA A 35 -11.17 3.32 10.50
N ALA A 36 -12.21 4.16 10.39
CA ALA A 36 -12.07 5.61 10.53
C ALA A 36 -11.76 5.98 11.98
N THR A 37 -10.86 6.94 12.17
CA THR A 37 -10.51 7.47 13.48
C THR A 37 -11.65 8.33 14.05
N GLN A 38 -11.64 8.52 15.37
CA GLN A 38 -12.63 9.36 16.05
C GLN A 38 -12.69 10.78 15.47
N ALA A 39 -11.52 11.35 15.13
CA ALA A 39 -11.41 12.67 14.50
C ALA A 39 -12.06 12.70 13.11
N GLN A 40 -11.86 11.65 12.29
CA GLN A 40 -12.47 11.54 10.96
C GLN A 40 -14.00 11.40 11.05
N ILE A 41 -14.50 10.70 12.08
CA ILE A 41 -15.94 10.57 12.34
C ILE A 41 -16.56 11.91 12.74
N GLU A 42 -15.86 12.70 13.56
CA GLU A 42 -16.31 14.02 14.00
C GLU A 42 -16.31 15.04 12.86
N ASP A 43 -15.27 15.06 12.04
CA ASP A 43 -15.18 15.90 10.85
C ASP A 43 -16.35 15.60 9.89
N PHE A 44 -16.62 14.31 9.66
CA PHE A 44 -17.74 13.87 8.81
C PHE A 44 -19.13 14.21 9.36
N ARG A 45 -19.31 14.27 10.70
CA ARG A 45 -20.58 14.70 11.32
C ARG A 45 -20.92 16.16 10.99
N GLY A 46 -19.91 16.99 10.70
CA GLY A 46 -20.10 18.38 10.28
C GLY A 46 -20.59 18.55 8.84
N SER A 47 -20.40 17.54 7.98
CA SER A 47 -20.73 17.61 6.55
C SER A 47 -22.23 17.44 6.28
N ARG A 48 -22.81 18.35 5.47
CA ARG A 48 -24.28 18.48 5.30
C ARG A 48 -24.89 17.49 4.29
N GLY A 49 -24.10 16.63 3.64
CA GLY A 49 -24.58 15.72 2.60
C GLY A 49 -24.03 14.31 2.72
N ILE A 50 -24.78 13.38 3.32
CA ILE A 50 -24.38 11.97 3.48
C ILE A 50 -25.14 11.07 2.49
N LYS A 51 -24.43 10.21 1.75
CA LYS A 51 -24.99 9.04 1.06
C LYS A 51 -24.60 7.76 1.81
N ILE A 52 -25.60 6.95 2.18
CA ILE A 52 -25.39 5.64 2.81
C ILE A 52 -24.99 4.63 1.75
N SER A 53 -23.84 3.98 1.95
CA SER A 53 -23.56 2.70 1.33
C SER A 53 -24.01 1.61 2.31
N SER A 54 -24.98 0.79 1.93
CA SER A 54 -25.49 -0.27 2.81
C SER A 54 -24.39 -1.27 3.18
N ARG A 55 -24.56 -2.03 4.27
CA ARG A 55 -23.66 -3.12 4.68
C ARG A 55 -23.33 -4.08 3.53
N LEU A 56 -24.34 -4.37 2.70
CA LEU A 56 -24.23 -5.10 1.44
C LEU A 56 -23.21 -4.48 0.49
N VAL A 57 -23.17 -3.15 0.32
CA VAL A 57 -22.18 -2.51 -0.55
C VAL A 57 -20.76 -2.65 0.02
N ARG A 58 -20.59 -2.71 1.34
CA ARG A 58 -19.27 -2.85 1.94
C ARG A 58 -18.71 -4.27 1.79
N GLU A 59 -19.54 -5.28 2.05
CA GLU A 59 -19.21 -6.68 1.77
C GLU A 59 -19.03 -6.91 0.26
N TYR A 60 -19.87 -6.28 -0.57
CA TYR A 60 -19.77 -6.28 -2.03
C TYR A 60 -18.45 -5.67 -2.51
N VAL A 61 -18.11 -4.45 -2.09
CA VAL A 61 -16.88 -3.78 -2.53
C VAL A 61 -15.64 -4.49 -1.99
N ALA A 62 -15.65 -4.93 -0.72
CA ALA A 62 -14.53 -5.68 -0.17
C ALA A 62 -14.34 -7.03 -0.90
N ARG A 63 -15.44 -7.72 -1.21
CA ARG A 63 -15.40 -8.98 -1.96
C ARG A 63 -15.00 -8.75 -3.42
N LEU A 64 -15.51 -7.71 -4.07
CA LEU A 64 -15.04 -7.31 -5.40
C LEU A 64 -13.54 -7.02 -5.40
N ILE A 65 -13.04 -6.22 -4.46
CA ILE A 65 -11.62 -5.91 -4.37
C ILE A 65 -10.80 -7.17 -4.11
N TYR A 66 -11.30 -8.08 -3.26
CA TYR A 66 -10.65 -9.35 -2.98
C TYR A 66 -10.57 -10.25 -4.23
N GLU A 67 -11.70 -10.44 -4.93
CA GLU A 67 -11.78 -11.21 -6.17
C GLU A 67 -10.93 -10.55 -7.27
N SER A 68 -11.02 -9.23 -7.43
CA SER A 68 -10.16 -8.47 -8.34
C SER A 68 -8.68 -8.65 -8.01
N ALA A 69 -8.26 -8.54 -6.75
CA ALA A 69 -6.85 -8.70 -6.39
C ALA A 69 -6.34 -10.14 -6.57
N ARG A 70 -7.23 -11.13 -6.50
CA ARG A 70 -6.88 -12.55 -6.61
C ARG A 70 -6.85 -13.05 -8.05
N TYR A 71 -7.72 -12.52 -8.91
CA TYR A 71 -7.92 -13.01 -10.27
C TYR A 71 -7.58 -11.97 -11.35
N ALA A 72 -7.27 -10.72 -11.00
CA ALA A 72 -6.81 -9.75 -11.98
C ALA A 72 -5.44 -10.16 -12.54
N CYS A 73 -5.27 -9.85 -13.82
CA CYS A 73 -4.04 -10.01 -14.55
C CYS A 73 -3.81 -8.74 -15.36
N ALA A 74 -2.59 -8.23 -15.35
CA ALA A 74 -2.18 -7.07 -16.13
C ALA A 74 -1.85 -7.43 -17.58
N LEU A 75 -1.78 -8.72 -17.94
CA LEU A 75 -1.60 -9.16 -19.31
C LEU A 75 -2.67 -10.19 -19.67
N SER A 76 -3.66 -9.79 -20.46
CA SER A 76 -4.84 -10.60 -20.81
C SER A 76 -4.50 -11.96 -21.42
N GLN A 77 -3.37 -12.06 -22.13
CA GLN A 77 -2.87 -13.30 -22.72
C GLN A 77 -2.52 -14.38 -21.68
N LEU A 78 -2.20 -13.99 -20.43
CA LEU A 78 -1.92 -14.92 -19.33
C LEU A 78 -3.19 -15.34 -18.57
N ALA A 79 -4.32 -14.66 -18.81
CA ALA A 79 -5.57 -15.01 -18.15
C ALA A 79 -6.25 -16.19 -18.85
N ASN A 80 -6.44 -17.30 -18.12
CA ASN A 80 -7.15 -18.46 -18.66
C ASN A 80 -8.62 -18.10 -19.00
N PRO A 81 -9.07 -18.26 -20.27
CA PRO A 81 -10.43 -17.94 -20.69
C PRO A 81 -11.49 -18.84 -20.04
N ASP A 82 -11.14 -20.08 -19.66
CA ASP A 82 -12.06 -21.04 -19.04
C ASP A 82 -12.23 -20.80 -17.54
N GLU A 83 -11.37 -19.98 -16.94
CA GLU A 83 -11.47 -19.63 -15.52
C GLU A 83 -12.53 -18.55 -15.31
N THR A 84 -13.48 -18.82 -14.42
CA THR A 84 -14.56 -17.89 -14.10
C THR A 84 -14.51 -17.45 -12.64
N ILE A 85 -14.75 -16.17 -12.41
CA ILE A 85 -14.87 -15.55 -11.10
C ILE A 85 -16.34 -15.29 -10.76
N GLU A 86 -16.71 -15.49 -9.50
CA GLU A 86 -18.04 -15.11 -8.99
C GLU A 86 -18.01 -13.70 -8.43
N VAL A 87 -18.65 -12.81 -9.16
CA VAL A 87 -18.74 -11.40 -8.82
C VAL A 87 -20.09 -11.20 -8.12
N PRO A 88 -20.13 -10.74 -6.86
CA PRO A 88 -21.40 -10.38 -6.24
C PRO A 88 -22.09 -9.31 -7.09
N SER A 89 -23.41 -9.19 -7.01
CA SER A 89 -24.19 -8.13 -7.68
C SER A 89 -24.67 -7.09 -6.66
N VAL A 90 -24.93 -5.85 -7.10
CA VAL A 90 -25.47 -4.79 -6.24
C VAL A 90 -26.96 -5.04 -5.99
N GLY A 91 -27.39 -4.91 -4.73
CA GLY A 91 -28.78 -5.11 -4.31
C GLY A 91 -29.13 -6.60 -4.17
N ASP A 92 -30.41 -6.96 -4.35
CA ASP A 92 -30.91 -8.34 -4.20
C ASP A 92 -30.72 -9.19 -5.47
N ARG A 93 -29.78 -8.81 -6.35
CA ARG A 93 -29.50 -9.57 -7.57
C ARG A 93 -28.51 -10.70 -7.25
N PRO A 94 -28.69 -11.90 -7.84
CA PRO A 94 -27.76 -13.00 -7.64
C PRO A 94 -26.36 -12.63 -8.16
N ALA A 95 -25.34 -13.30 -7.60
CA ALA A 95 -23.96 -13.18 -8.09
C ALA A 95 -23.89 -13.57 -9.57
N ARG A 96 -22.97 -12.92 -10.31
CA ARG A 96 -22.76 -13.15 -11.74
C ARG A 96 -21.40 -13.80 -11.92
N ARG A 97 -21.34 -14.80 -12.80
CA ARG A 97 -20.06 -15.36 -13.24
C ARG A 97 -19.49 -14.49 -14.34
N LEU A 98 -18.21 -14.16 -14.22
CA LEU A 98 -17.45 -13.39 -15.20
C LEU A 98 -16.20 -14.20 -15.57
N ALA A 99 -15.83 -14.23 -16.85
CA ALA A 99 -14.58 -14.86 -17.27
C ALA A 99 -13.40 -14.02 -16.75
N ARG A 100 -12.35 -14.67 -16.25
CA ARG A 100 -11.14 -14.00 -15.76
C ARG A 100 -10.51 -13.11 -16.84
N GLN A 101 -10.57 -13.56 -18.09
CA GLN A 101 -10.09 -12.79 -19.24
C GLN A 101 -10.80 -11.43 -19.38
N THR A 102 -12.12 -11.37 -19.17
CA THR A 102 -12.87 -10.11 -19.20
C THR A 102 -12.39 -9.11 -18.13
N LEU A 103 -11.98 -9.61 -16.96
CA LEU A 103 -11.37 -8.74 -15.94
C LEU A 103 -10.00 -8.25 -16.40
N ALA A 104 -9.19 -9.11 -17.02
CA ALA A 104 -7.86 -8.74 -17.53
C ALA A 104 -7.95 -7.67 -18.64
N GLU A 105 -8.93 -7.77 -19.55
CA GLU A 105 -9.21 -6.77 -20.59
C GLU A 105 -9.54 -5.37 -20.03
N ILE A 106 -9.93 -5.28 -18.76
CA ILE A 106 -10.16 -4.01 -18.06
C ILE A 106 -8.89 -3.54 -17.32
N VAL A 107 -8.09 -4.47 -16.81
CA VAL A 107 -6.92 -4.19 -15.97
C VAL A 107 -5.70 -3.83 -16.80
N GLU A 108 -5.42 -4.58 -17.87
CA GLU A 108 -4.31 -4.34 -18.80
C GLU A 108 -4.22 -2.89 -19.30
N PRO A 109 -5.27 -2.27 -19.87
CA PRO A 109 -5.17 -0.90 -20.38
C PRO A 109 -4.85 0.12 -19.28
N ARG A 110 -5.17 -0.17 -18.01
CA ARG A 110 -4.81 0.69 -16.88
C ARG A 110 -3.33 0.56 -16.50
N TYR A 111 -2.76 -0.64 -16.61
CA TYR A 111 -1.31 -0.81 -16.43
C TYR A 111 -0.54 -0.22 -17.60
N GLU A 112 -1.00 -0.42 -18.85
CA GLU A 112 -0.41 0.21 -20.04
C GLU A 112 -0.40 1.74 -19.92
N GLU A 113 -1.51 2.34 -19.49
CA GLU A 113 -1.59 3.79 -19.24
C GLU A 113 -0.57 4.23 -18.19
N LEU A 114 -0.50 3.55 -17.04
CA LEU A 114 0.43 3.88 -15.96
C LEU A 114 1.89 3.72 -16.39
N PHE A 115 2.24 2.63 -17.07
CA PHE A 115 3.59 2.42 -17.58
C PHE A 115 3.94 3.41 -18.70
N GLY A 116 2.98 3.77 -19.55
CA GLY A 116 3.14 4.83 -20.55
C GLY A 116 3.44 6.19 -19.91
N LEU A 117 2.74 6.55 -18.83
CA LEU A 117 3.03 7.76 -18.06
C LEU A 117 4.43 7.73 -17.42
N ILE A 118 4.83 6.58 -16.88
CA ILE A 118 6.18 6.40 -16.30
C ILE A 118 7.24 6.52 -17.40
N ARG A 119 7.05 5.90 -18.57
CA ARG A 119 7.98 5.98 -19.70
C ARG A 119 8.15 7.41 -20.19
N GLU A 120 7.05 8.14 -20.29
CA GLU A 120 7.09 9.56 -20.65
C GLU A 120 7.89 10.38 -19.63
N GLU A 121 7.77 10.09 -18.34
CA GLU A 121 8.56 10.76 -17.30
C GLU A 121 10.05 10.37 -17.35
N LEU A 122 10.37 9.10 -17.62
CA LEU A 122 11.75 8.65 -17.84
C LEU A 122 12.40 9.36 -19.03
N ARG A 123 11.64 9.55 -20.12
CA ARG A 123 12.09 10.30 -21.29
C ARG A 123 12.32 11.77 -20.96
N ARG A 124 11.35 12.41 -20.29
CA ARG A 124 11.43 13.83 -19.89
C ARG A 124 12.61 14.12 -18.97
N SER A 125 12.93 13.17 -18.08
CA SER A 125 14.06 13.28 -17.16
C SER A 125 15.41 12.90 -17.79
N GLY A 126 15.43 12.41 -19.04
CA GLY A 126 16.64 12.01 -19.76
C GLY A 126 17.23 10.67 -19.31
N PHE A 127 16.49 9.87 -18.53
CA PHE A 127 16.95 8.58 -18.01
C PHE A 127 16.57 7.40 -18.91
N GLU A 128 15.69 7.58 -19.90
CA GLU A 128 15.20 6.50 -20.78
C GLU A 128 16.34 5.70 -21.45
N GLU A 129 17.39 6.37 -21.93
CA GLU A 129 18.54 5.69 -22.58
C GLU A 129 19.59 5.18 -21.59
N VAL A 130 19.47 5.54 -20.30
CA VAL A 130 20.51 5.27 -19.28
C VAL A 130 20.19 4.04 -18.42
N ILE A 131 18.94 3.57 -18.42
CA ILE A 131 18.46 2.46 -17.59
C ILE A 131 18.86 1.06 -18.10
N ALA A 132 20.09 0.89 -18.60
CA ALA A 132 20.59 -0.39 -19.13
C ALA A 132 20.52 -1.57 -18.13
N ALA A 133 20.48 -1.27 -16.82
CA ALA A 133 20.35 -2.27 -15.76
C ALA A 133 18.91 -2.79 -15.57
N GLY A 134 17.93 -2.22 -16.27
CA GLY A 134 16.52 -2.56 -16.16
C GLY A 134 15.77 -1.81 -15.04
N ILE A 135 14.50 -2.17 -14.87
CA ILE A 135 13.57 -1.53 -13.92
C ILE A 135 13.24 -2.49 -12.77
N VAL A 136 13.09 -1.94 -11.57
CA VAL A 136 12.62 -2.69 -10.39
C VAL A 136 11.24 -2.17 -9.99
N LEU A 137 10.21 -3.00 -10.15
CA LEU A 137 8.87 -2.69 -9.67
C LEU A 137 8.70 -3.16 -8.22
N THR A 138 8.08 -2.36 -7.36
CA THR A 138 7.81 -2.73 -5.96
C THR A 138 6.49 -2.15 -5.46
N GLY A 139 6.13 -2.42 -4.21
CA GLY A 139 4.81 -2.10 -3.67
C GLY A 139 3.77 -3.17 -3.96
N GLY A 140 2.52 -2.91 -3.56
CA GLY A 140 1.42 -3.88 -3.70
C GLY A 140 1.02 -4.16 -5.14
N SER A 141 0.89 -3.11 -5.96
CA SER A 141 0.47 -3.23 -7.35
C SER A 141 1.48 -4.01 -8.21
N ALA A 142 2.77 -3.99 -7.84
CA ALA A 142 3.80 -4.75 -8.55
C ALA A 142 3.61 -6.29 -8.45
N LYS A 143 2.77 -6.78 -7.53
CA LYS A 143 2.45 -8.21 -7.39
C LYS A 143 1.41 -8.71 -8.38
N MET A 144 0.80 -7.80 -9.15
CA MET A 144 -0.21 -8.17 -10.13
C MET A 144 0.39 -9.14 -11.13
N GLU A 145 -0.32 -10.24 -11.38
CA GLU A 145 0.08 -11.23 -12.37
C GLU A 145 0.18 -10.58 -13.76
N GLY A 146 1.23 -10.85 -14.53
CA GLY A 146 1.44 -10.23 -15.84
C GLY A 146 2.00 -8.81 -15.81
N ALA A 147 2.18 -8.19 -14.64
CA ALA A 147 2.65 -6.80 -14.56
C ALA A 147 4.14 -6.64 -14.90
N ILE A 148 4.95 -7.67 -14.68
CA ILE A 148 6.37 -7.66 -15.05
C ILE A 148 6.50 -7.78 -16.56
N GLU A 149 5.79 -8.75 -17.13
CA GLU A 149 5.74 -9.05 -18.56
C GLU A 149 5.24 -7.83 -19.36
N LEU A 150 4.12 -7.24 -18.95
CA LEU A 150 3.62 -6.02 -19.57
C LEU A 150 4.60 -4.85 -19.44
N ALA A 151 5.28 -4.72 -18.30
CA ALA A 151 6.29 -3.67 -18.13
C ALA A 151 7.48 -3.88 -19.08
N GLU A 152 7.95 -5.11 -19.27
CA GLU A 152 9.00 -5.42 -20.25
C GLU A 152 8.57 -5.06 -21.68
N GLU A 153 7.31 -5.33 -22.03
CA GLU A 153 6.75 -4.93 -23.33
C GLU A 153 6.71 -3.40 -23.50
N VAL A 154 6.34 -2.65 -22.45
CA VAL A 154 6.22 -1.19 -22.52
C VAL A 154 7.57 -0.46 -22.47
N PHE A 155 8.50 -0.92 -21.63
CA PHE A 155 9.78 -0.24 -21.39
C PHE A 155 10.95 -0.77 -22.24
N HIS A 156 10.80 -1.94 -22.88
CA HIS A 156 11.84 -2.58 -23.70
C HIS A 156 13.17 -2.80 -22.97
N VAL A 157 13.12 -2.97 -21.65
CA VAL A 157 14.27 -3.30 -20.79
C VAL A 157 13.86 -4.39 -19.79
N PRO A 158 14.81 -5.15 -19.22
CA PRO A 158 14.49 -6.15 -18.20
C PRO A 158 13.75 -5.53 -17.01
N VAL A 159 12.69 -6.18 -16.54
CA VAL A 159 11.94 -5.73 -15.36
C VAL A 159 11.92 -6.85 -14.32
N ARG A 160 12.04 -6.48 -13.04
CA ARG A 160 11.96 -7.46 -11.95
C ARG A 160 11.15 -6.96 -10.76
N LEU A 161 10.58 -7.90 -10.02
CA LEU A 161 9.91 -7.62 -8.76
C LEU A 161 10.94 -7.37 -7.65
N GLY A 162 10.89 -6.16 -7.07
CA GLY A 162 11.73 -5.72 -5.97
C GLY A 162 11.14 -6.06 -4.61
N MET A 163 11.90 -6.82 -3.83
CA MET A 163 11.56 -7.19 -2.45
C MET A 163 12.31 -6.34 -1.42
N PRO A 164 11.75 -6.17 -0.21
CA PRO A 164 12.47 -5.51 0.88
C PRO A 164 13.71 -6.33 1.28
N VAL A 165 14.88 -5.70 1.29
CA VAL A 165 16.16 -6.30 1.69
C VAL A 165 16.75 -5.59 2.91
N GLY A 166 17.72 -6.22 3.58
CA GLY A 166 18.45 -5.57 4.68
C GLY A 166 17.83 -5.70 6.07
N VAL A 167 16.78 -6.52 6.21
CA VAL A 167 16.16 -6.91 7.50
C VAL A 167 16.11 -8.43 7.62
N ARG A 168 16.22 -8.96 8.84
CA ARG A 168 16.18 -10.40 9.16
C ARG A 168 15.11 -10.67 10.22
N GLY A 169 14.58 -11.90 10.25
CA GLY A 169 13.71 -12.38 11.32
C GLY A 169 12.20 -12.30 11.05
N LEU A 170 11.75 -11.57 10.01
CA LEU A 170 10.35 -11.53 9.58
C LEU A 170 10.23 -11.93 8.10
N ALA A 171 10.13 -13.23 7.84
CA ALA A 171 10.04 -13.79 6.48
C ALA A 171 8.87 -13.20 5.69
N ASP A 172 7.71 -13.03 6.33
CA ASP A 172 6.49 -12.48 5.73
C ASP A 172 6.68 -11.04 5.24
N VAL A 173 7.53 -10.27 5.90
CA VAL A 173 7.82 -8.88 5.53
C VAL A 173 8.84 -8.83 4.39
N THR A 174 9.90 -9.62 4.47
CA THR A 174 10.96 -9.64 3.45
C THR A 174 10.56 -10.28 2.14
N SER A 175 9.52 -11.10 2.14
CA SER A 175 9.01 -11.81 0.96
C SER A 175 7.80 -11.13 0.31
N ASN A 176 7.47 -9.89 0.70
CA ASN A 176 6.31 -9.20 0.18
C ASN A 176 6.62 -7.72 -0.14
N PRO A 177 6.52 -7.30 -1.42
CA PRO A 177 6.89 -5.96 -1.87
C PRO A 177 5.98 -4.86 -1.30
N ILE A 178 4.82 -5.21 -0.71
CA ILE A 178 3.96 -4.26 0.02
C ILE A 178 4.73 -3.57 1.16
N HIS A 179 5.73 -4.22 1.74
CA HIS A 179 6.47 -3.67 2.88
C HIS A 179 7.70 -2.87 2.50
N SER A 180 8.01 -2.71 1.20
CA SER A 180 9.25 -2.07 0.73
C SER A 180 9.42 -0.65 1.27
N THR A 181 8.35 0.16 1.25
CA THR A 181 8.39 1.53 1.78
C THR A 181 8.66 1.55 3.29
N GLY A 182 7.93 0.74 4.05
CA GLY A 182 8.10 0.68 5.51
C GLY A 182 9.49 0.23 5.93
N VAL A 183 9.99 -0.84 5.31
CA VAL A 183 11.37 -1.33 5.54
C VAL A 183 12.40 -0.29 5.13
N GLY A 184 12.26 0.32 3.94
CA GLY A 184 13.17 1.36 3.46
C GLY A 184 13.27 2.56 4.41
N LEU A 185 12.14 3.03 4.94
CA LEU A 185 12.12 4.13 5.91
C LEU A 185 12.80 3.76 7.23
N LEU A 186 12.60 2.54 7.74
CA LEU A 186 13.25 2.08 8.96
C LEU A 186 14.77 1.96 8.78
N LEU A 187 15.22 1.42 7.64
CA LEU A 187 16.64 1.35 7.30
C LEU A 187 17.25 2.74 7.15
N TYR A 188 16.56 3.65 6.45
CA TYR A 188 16.97 5.04 6.33
C TYR A 188 17.14 5.70 7.70
N GLY A 189 16.15 5.55 8.58
CA GLY A 189 16.20 6.06 9.96
C GLY A 189 17.34 5.45 10.78
N ARG A 190 17.57 4.13 10.67
CA ARG A 190 18.70 3.45 11.33
C ARG A 190 20.06 4.02 10.91
N ASP A 191 20.21 4.39 9.64
CA ASP A 191 21.49 4.75 9.06
C ASP A 191 21.76 6.27 9.14
N HIS A 192 20.72 7.10 9.20
CA HIS A 192 20.83 8.57 9.17
C HIS A 192 20.34 9.28 10.44
N LEU A 193 19.43 8.68 11.22
CA LEU A 193 18.85 9.31 12.42
C LEU A 193 19.43 8.77 13.72
N VAL A 194 20.07 7.59 13.71
CA VAL A 194 20.82 7.09 14.86
C VAL A 194 22.26 7.59 14.75
N PRO A 195 22.73 8.50 15.63
CA PRO A 195 24.10 8.97 15.58
C PRO A 195 25.08 7.80 15.62
N ARG A 196 26.04 7.77 14.68
CA ARG A 196 27.11 6.75 14.60
C ARG A 196 27.91 6.60 15.91
N GLY A 197 27.79 7.53 16.84
CA GLY A 197 28.41 7.50 18.17
C GLY A 197 27.84 6.49 19.17
N SER A 198 26.71 5.83 18.89
CA SER A 198 26.11 4.84 19.82
C SER A 198 26.53 3.39 19.55
N ARG A 199 27.20 3.09 18.42
CA ARG A 199 27.61 1.71 18.06
C ARG A 199 29.05 1.34 18.41
N THR A 200 29.85 2.26 18.95
CA THR A 200 31.23 1.94 19.38
C THR A 200 31.64 2.72 20.63
N ARG A 201 31.11 2.34 21.80
CA ARG A 201 31.72 2.67 23.09
C ARG A 201 31.45 1.59 24.15
N ALA A 202 31.69 0.33 23.79
CA ALA A 202 31.63 -0.75 24.76
C ALA A 202 32.99 -1.41 25.10
N ILE A 203 34.04 -1.36 24.27
CA ILE A 203 35.25 -2.17 24.57
C ILE A 203 36.61 -1.55 24.14
N ALA A 204 36.79 -0.22 24.07
CA ALA A 204 38.11 0.31 23.67
C ALA A 204 38.46 1.72 24.19
N GLY A 205 38.17 2.02 25.45
CA GLY A 205 38.65 3.29 26.02
C GLY A 205 38.31 3.43 27.49
N ASN A 206 39.01 2.71 28.36
CA ASN A 206 38.90 2.97 29.80
C ASN A 206 40.06 2.48 30.67
N ALA A 207 41.24 2.19 30.12
CA ALA A 207 42.40 1.88 30.97
C ALA A 207 42.83 3.12 31.80
N ARG A 208 42.84 4.33 31.20
CA ARG A 208 43.16 5.56 31.93
C ARG A 208 42.10 5.97 32.97
N SER A 209 40.81 5.88 32.63
CA SER A 209 39.75 6.30 33.57
C SER A 209 39.50 5.28 34.70
N MET A 210 39.91 4.01 34.54
CA MET A 210 39.94 3.06 35.65
C MET A 210 41.09 3.35 36.62
N VAL A 211 42.27 3.74 36.10
CA VAL A 211 43.42 4.13 36.93
C VAL A 211 43.15 5.42 37.72
N GLU A 212 42.51 6.41 37.11
CA GLU A 212 42.08 7.64 37.82
C GLU A 212 41.07 7.34 38.93
N ARG A 213 40.06 6.50 38.66
CA ARG A 213 39.08 6.11 39.68
C ARG A 213 39.67 5.29 40.82
N MET A 214 40.69 4.46 40.55
CA MET A 214 41.45 3.76 41.60
C MET A 214 42.32 4.72 42.42
N ARG A 215 42.91 5.74 41.79
CA ARG A 215 43.73 6.74 42.48
C ARG A 215 42.90 7.61 43.42
N ASP A 216 41.72 8.02 42.99
CA ASP A 216 40.81 8.85 43.79
C ASP A 216 40.22 8.06 44.98
N TRP A 217 39.99 6.75 44.82
CA TRP A 217 39.54 5.90 45.92
C TRP A 217 40.64 5.68 46.98
N PHE A 218 41.90 5.58 46.57
CA PHE A 218 43.04 5.45 47.49
C PHE A 218 43.36 6.75 48.24
N GLN A 219 43.10 7.91 47.64
CA GLN A 219 43.29 9.22 48.28
C GLN A 219 42.13 9.63 49.20
N GLY A 220 40.97 8.96 49.10
CA GLY A 220 39.78 9.26 49.89
C GLY A 220 39.60 8.44 51.17
N ASN A 221 40.29 7.29 51.30
CA ASN A 221 40.03 6.32 52.39
C ASN A 221 41.26 5.92 53.22
N PHE A 222 42.43 6.52 53.01
CA PHE A 222 43.61 6.40 53.85
C PHE A 222 44.35 7.73 53.98
#